data_AF-A0A2V7X100-F1
#
_entry.id   AF-A0A2V7X100-F1
#
_cell.length_a   1.000
_cell.length_b   1.000
_cell.length_c   1.000
_cell.angle_alpha   90.00
_cell.angle_beta   90.00
_cell.angle_gamma   90.00
#
_symmetry.space_group_name_H-M   'P 1'
#
loop_
_entity.id
_entity.type
_entity.pdbx_description
1 polymer ?
#
loop_
_entity_poly.entity_id
_entity_poly.type
_entity_poly.pdbx_seq_one_letter_code
_entity_poly.pdbx_strand_id
1 'polypeptide(L)' 'MRKQKGFSLIELLIVVAIILIIAAIAIPNLLRARMAANESAAASSVRTINTAMVSYITAYPTVGYAATLAALGGAS' A
#
# COMPACT_ATOMS: atom_id res chain seq x y z
N MET A 1 -25.38 -17.72 45.09
CA MET A 1 -24.62 -18.37 43.98
C MET A 1 -24.99 -17.67 42.68
N ARG A 2 -24.06 -16.93 42.06
CA ARG A 2 -24.28 -16.32 40.74
C ARG A 2 -24.26 -17.43 39.69
N LYS A 3 -25.39 -17.68 39.01
CA LYS A 3 -25.42 -18.60 37.86
C LYS A 3 -24.59 -17.99 36.74
N GLN A 4 -23.39 -18.53 36.49
CA GLN A 4 -22.65 -18.22 35.27
C GLN A 4 -23.43 -18.82 34.09
N LYS A 5 -23.97 -17.98 33.21
CA LYS A 5 -24.49 -18.42 31.91
C LYS A 5 -23.30 -18.72 31.02
N GLY A 6 -23.04 -20.00 30.76
CA GLY A 6 -22.09 -20.41 29.73
C GLY A 6 -22.63 -20.08 28.34
N PHE A 7 -21.72 -19.84 27.39
CA PHE A 7 -22.03 -19.61 25.99
C PHE A 7 -22.56 -20.91 25.35
N SER A 8 -23.61 -20.83 24.54
CA SER A 8 -24.11 -21.98 23.80
C SER A 8 -23.25 -22.26 22.57
N LEU A 9 -23.10 -23.53 22.21
CA LEU A 9 -22.41 -23.94 20.99
C LEU A 9 -23.08 -23.37 19.73
N ILE A 10 -24.42 -23.21 19.74
CA ILE A 10 -25.16 -22.62 18.63
C ILE A 10 -24.82 -21.13 18.44
N GLU A 11 -24.62 -20.40 19.56
CA GLU A 11 -24.28 -18.99 19.53
C GLU A 11 -22.89 -18.80 18.94
N LEU A 12 -21.93 -19.65 19.33
CA LEU A 12 -20.57 -19.61 18.77
C LEU A 12 -20.56 -19.93 17.27
N LEU A 13 -21.37 -20.91 16.84
CA LEU A 13 -21.41 -21.37 15.45
C LEU A 13 -21.93 -20.27 14.51
N ILE A 14 -23.01 -19.59 14.90
CA ILE A 14 -23.57 -18.48 14.11
C ILE A 14 -22.57 -17.32 14.00
N VAL A 15 -21.86 -17.01 15.09
CA VAL A 15 -20.83 -15.94 15.08
C VAL A 15 -19.72 -16.26 14.09
N VAL A 16 -19.17 -17.49 14.12
CA VAL A 16 -18.12 -17.89 13.18
C VAL A 16 -18.63 -17.88 11.74
N ALA A 17 -19.87 -18.33 11.49
CA ALA A 17 -20.47 -18.31 10.16
C ALA A 17 -20.53 -16.88 9.57
N ILE A 18 -20.97 -15.90 10.36
CA ILE A 18 -21.04 -14.49 9.92
C ILE A 18 -19.62 -13.92 9.68
N ILE A 19 -18.66 -14.21 10.57
CA ILE A 19 -17.26 -13.78 10.39
C ILE A 19 -16.69 -14.33 9.07
N LEU A 20 -16.95 -15.59 8.75
CA LEU A 20 -16.47 -16.22 7.51
C LEU A 20 -17.07 -15.59 6.26
N ILE A 21 -18.37 -15.24 6.28
CA ILE A 21 -19.03 -14.53 5.17
C ILE A 21 -18.38 -13.16 4.95
N ILE A 22 -18.17 -12.40 6.02
CA ILE A 22 -17.51 -11.09 5.95
C ILE A 22 -16.07 -11.23 5.44
N ALA A 23 -15.31 -12.18 5.98
CA ALA A 23 -13.92 -12.43 5.59
C ALA A 23 -13.81 -12.83 4.11
N ALA A 24 -14.72 -13.65 3.60
CA ALA A 24 -14.74 -14.08 2.20
C ALA A 24 -14.89 -12.91 1.22
N ILE A 25 -15.61 -11.85 1.59
CA ILE A 25 -15.77 -10.63 0.76
C ILE A 25 -14.64 -9.63 1.02
N ALA A 26 -14.26 -9.46 2.29
CA ALA A 26 -13.30 -8.45 2.71
C ALA A 26 -11.87 -8.76 2.25
N ILE A 27 -11.42 -10.02 2.32
CA ILE A 27 -10.06 -10.42 1.94
C ILE A 27 -9.74 -10.10 0.47
N PRO A 28 -10.51 -10.56 -0.54
CA PRO A 28 -10.20 -10.27 -1.93
C PRO A 28 -10.31 -8.76 -2.25
N ASN A 29 -11.22 -8.05 -1.59
CA ASN A 29 -11.32 -6.59 -1.74
C ASN A 29 -10.06 -5.89 -1.19
N LEU A 30 -9.58 -6.29 -0.01
CA LEU A 30 -8.36 -5.77 0.59
C LEU A 30 -7.13 -6.05 -0.29
N LEU A 31 -7.03 -7.25 -0.87
CA LEU A 31 -5.94 -7.58 -1.78
C LEU A 31 -5.94 -6.67 -3.02
N ARG A 32 -7.11 -6.47 -3.64
CA ARG A 32 -7.25 -5.54 -4.77
C ARG A 32 -6.89 -4.10 -4.40
N ALA A 33 -7.37 -3.62 -3.25
CA ALA A 33 -7.04 -2.28 -2.75
C ALA A 33 -5.53 -2.11 -2.51
N ARG A 34 -4.86 -3.13 -1.96
CA ARG A 34 -3.40 -3.12 -1.77
C ARG A 34 -2.64 -3.07 -3.09
N MET A 35 -3.06 -3.84 -4.10
CA MET A 35 -2.42 -3.79 -5.42
C MET A 35 -2.56 -2.40 -6.05
N ALA A 36 -3.76 -1.83 -6.04
CA ALA A 36 -4.02 -0.49 -6.56
C ALA A 36 -3.21 0.59 -5.81
N ALA A 37 -3.10 0.47 -4.48
CA ALA A 37 -2.28 1.37 -3.68
C ALA A 37 -0.79 1.26 -4.04
N ASN A 38 -0.27 0.04 -4.23
CA ASN A 38 1.11 -0.17 -4.65
C ASN A 38 1.38 0.37 -6.06
N GLU A 39 0.46 0.19 -6.99
CA GLU A 39 0.54 0.75 -8.35
C GLU A 39 0.57 2.28 -8.30
N SER A 40 -0.35 2.89 -7.53
CA SER A 40 -0.37 4.34 -7.34
C SER A 40 0.91 4.86 -6.69
N ALA A 41 1.47 4.14 -5.71
CA ALA A 41 2.73 4.49 -5.06
C ALA A 41 3.89 4.43 -6.05
N ALA A 42 4.00 3.35 -6.85
CA ALA A 42 5.02 3.21 -7.88
C ALA A 42 4.93 4.32 -8.94
N ALA A 43 3.73 4.61 -9.43
CA ALA A 43 3.49 5.71 -10.37
C ALA A 43 3.91 7.07 -9.78
N SER A 44 3.60 7.30 -8.49
CA SER A 44 4.04 8.49 -7.77
C SER A 44 5.57 8.57 -7.66
N SER A 45 6.24 7.46 -7.30
CA SER A 45 7.70 7.41 -7.23
C SER A 45 8.37 7.72 -8.57
N VAL A 46 7.86 7.17 -9.67
CA VAL A 46 8.36 7.47 -11.02
C VAL A 46 8.14 8.94 -11.37
N ARG A 47 6.98 9.51 -11.03
CA ARG A 47 6.71 10.93 -11.24
C ARG A 47 7.68 11.80 -10.44
N THR A 48 7.97 11.46 -9.19
CA THR A 48 8.97 12.16 -8.36
C THR A 48 10.35 12.12 -9.01
N ILE A 49 10.78 10.96 -9.51
CA ILE A 49 12.07 10.83 -10.21
C ILE A 49 12.08 11.69 -11.48
N ASN A 50 11.01 11.68 -12.27
CA ASN A 50 10.92 12.51 -13.48
C ASN A 50 11.03 14.01 -13.15
N THR A 51 10.28 14.49 -12.16
CA THR A 51 10.39 15.88 -11.68
C THR A 51 11.81 16.20 -11.23
N ALA A 52 12.46 15.30 -10.50
CA ALA A 52 13.85 15.49 -10.07
C ALA A 52 14.83 15.52 -11.25
N MET A 53 14.63 14.70 -12.30
CA MET A 53 15.44 14.71 -13.52
C MET A 53 15.29 16.03 -14.29
N VAL A 54 14.07 16.56 -14.38
CA VAL A 54 13.80 17.88 -14.98
C VAL A 54 14.47 18.99 -14.19
N SER A 55 14.43 18.94 -12.86
CA SER A 55 15.17 19.87 -12.02
C SER A 55 16.68 19.74 -12.22
N TYR A 56 17.20 18.52 -12.33
CA TYR A 56 18.63 18.26 -12.53
C TYR A 56 19.15 18.84 -13.84
N ILE A 57 18.48 18.59 -14.97
CA ILE A 57 18.92 19.14 -16.27
C ILE A 57 18.82 20.67 -16.31
N THR A 58 17.88 21.25 -15.55
CA THR A 58 17.78 22.70 -15.40
C THR A 58 18.97 23.27 -14.60
N ALA A 59 19.43 22.55 -13.58
CA ALA A 59 20.58 22.94 -12.76
C ALA A 59 21.93 22.68 -13.45
N TYR A 60 22.04 21.62 -14.27
CA TYR A 60 23.28 21.18 -14.93
C TYR A 60 23.09 21.06 -16.46
N PRO A 61 22.86 22.18 -17.18
CA PRO A 61 22.48 22.17 -18.59
C PRO A 61 23.56 21.59 -19.52
N THR A 62 24.83 21.61 -19.12
CA THR A 62 25.95 21.04 -19.87
C THR A 62 26.16 19.55 -19.62
N VAL A 63 25.67 19.02 -18.50
CA VAL A 63 25.79 17.60 -18.11
C VAL A 63 24.59 16.79 -18.65
N GLY A 64 23.42 17.41 -18.74
CA GLY A 64 22.20 16.76 -19.23
C GLY A 64 21.45 16.01 -18.13
N TYR A 65 21.00 14.79 -18.45
CA TYR A 65 20.25 13.93 -17.52
C TYR A 65 21.17 13.16 -16.56
N ALA A 66 20.75 12.93 -15.33
CA ALA A 66 21.54 12.17 -14.35
C ALA A 66 21.69 10.69 -14.78
N ALA A 67 22.93 10.18 -14.78
CA ALA A 67 23.24 8.80 -15.17
C ALA A 67 22.92 7.76 -14.08
N THR A 68 22.76 8.20 -12.83
CA THR A 68 22.45 7.35 -11.68
C THR A 68 21.47 8.03 -10.74
N LEU A 69 20.74 7.25 -9.94
CA LEU A 69 19.84 7.80 -8.93
C LEU A 69 20.59 8.56 -7.82
N ALA A 70 21.84 8.16 -7.54
CA ALA A 70 22.71 8.89 -6.60
C ALA A 70 23.03 10.30 -7.12
N ALA A 71 23.36 10.43 -8.41
CA ALA A 71 23.63 11.72 -9.04
C ALA A 71 22.40 12.64 -9.04
N LEU A 72 21.18 12.09 -8.97
CA LEU A 72 19.92 12.84 -8.94
C LEU A 72 19.76 13.70 -7.68
N GLY A 73 20.44 13.34 -6.58
CA GLY A 73 20.48 14.13 -5.35
C GLY A 73 21.38 15.36 -5.42
N GLY A 74 22.05 15.60 -6.55
CA GLY A 74 23.11 16.59 -6.71
C GLY A 74 24.50 15.97 -6.57
N ALA A 75 25.52 16.71 -6.98
CA ALA A 75 26.91 16.29 -6.80
C ALA A 75 27.28 16.35 -5.31
N SER A 76 27.37 15.20 -4.66
CA SER A 76 28.24 15.00 -3.49
C SER A 76 29.67 14.82 -3.94
#